data_AF-A0A183N479-F1
#
_entry.id   AF-A0A183N479-F1
#
_cell.length_a   1.000
_cell.length_b   1.000
_cell.length_c   1.000
_cell.angle_alpha   90.00
_cell.angle_beta   90.00
_cell.angle_gamma   90.00
#
_symmetry.space_group_name_H-M   'P 1'
#
loop_
_entity.id
_entity.type
_entity.pdbx_description
1 polymer ?
#
loop_
_entity_poly.entity_id
_entity_poly.type
_entity_poly.pdbx_seq_one_letter_code
_entity_poly.pdbx_strand_id
1 'polypeptide(L)'
;MNIIRCYAPTNDSNDDIKDQFYERLQSVIEKCPRKDLTILMGDLKAKVGIDNTGYEDIMGRHELGERNENGERFANLCAFNKLVIGGIIFPHKRIHKVTWISPGHTTENQIDHNYINKKFRRTMEGVKTRRGANIASDHHLVVTN
;
A
#
# COMPACT_ATOMS: atom_id res chain seq x y z
N MET A 1 -6.06 16.32 -9.81
CA MET A 1 -5.94 14.95 -9.25
C MET A 1 -4.67 14.35 -9.77
N ASN A 2 -3.90 13.69 -8.92
CA ASN A 2 -2.66 13.01 -9.28
C ASN A 2 -2.81 11.50 -9.00
N ILE A 3 -2.35 10.67 -9.93
CA ILE A 3 -2.29 9.23 -9.74
C ILE A 3 -0.83 8.82 -9.95
N ILE A 4 -0.25 8.22 -8.92
CA ILE A 4 1.11 7.69 -8.94
C ILE A 4 0.99 6.17 -8.90
N ARG A 5 1.57 5.49 -9.88
CA ARG A 5 1.69 4.04 -9.89
C ARG A 5 3.14 3.63 -9.69
N CYS A 6 3.38 2.67 -8.82
CA CYS A 6 4.72 2.20 -8.51
C CYS A 6 4.80 0.67 -8.47
N TYR A 7 6.02 0.18 -8.65
CA TYR A 7 6.40 -1.21 -8.44
C TYR A 7 7.70 -1.17 -7.64
N ALA A 8 7.65 -1.57 -6.37
CA ALA A 8 8.80 -1.48 -5.48
C ALA A 8 9.78 -2.65 -5.70
N PRO A 9 11.07 -2.44 -5.37
CA PRO A 9 12.02 -3.54 -5.24
C PRO A 9 11.53 -4.59 -4.24
N THR A 10 11.95 -5.83 -4.46
CA THR A 10 11.67 -6.93 -3.52
C THR A 10 12.34 -6.67 -2.17
N ASN A 11 11.82 -7.28 -1.10
CA ASN A 11 12.39 -7.09 0.24
C ASN A 11 13.87 -7.57 0.31
N ASP A 12 14.23 -8.56 -0.51
CA ASP A 12 15.59 -9.11 -0.62
C ASP A 12 16.53 -8.26 -1.50
N SER A 13 16.05 -7.15 -2.07
CA SER A 13 16.90 -6.22 -2.80
C SER A 13 17.82 -5.46 -1.84
N ASN A 14 19.01 -5.09 -2.34
CA ASN A 14 19.97 -4.27 -1.60
C ASN A 14 19.32 -2.98 -1.08
N ASP A 15 19.74 -2.54 0.12
CA ASP A 15 19.22 -1.33 0.74
C ASP A 15 19.38 -0.09 -0.14
N ASP A 16 20.51 0.09 -0.82
CA ASP A 16 20.72 1.20 -1.75
C ASP A 16 19.65 1.28 -2.85
N ILE A 17 19.18 0.12 -3.35
CA ILE A 17 18.14 0.06 -4.38
C ILE A 17 16.78 0.45 -3.78
N LYS A 18 16.49 -0.03 -2.56
CA LYS A 18 15.27 0.32 -1.83
C LYS A 18 15.28 1.84 -1.52
N ASP A 19 16.39 2.37 -1.02
CA ASP A 19 16.57 3.78 -0.69
C ASP A 19 16.35 4.68 -1.91
N GLN A 20 17.04 4.41 -3.02
CA GLN A 20 16.86 5.16 -4.26
C GLN A 20 15.41 5.13 -4.76
N PHE A 21 14.72 4.00 -4.62
CA PHE A 21 13.30 3.91 -4.97
C PHE A 21 12.44 4.83 -4.10
N TYR A 22 12.60 4.78 -2.78
CA TYR A 22 11.79 5.57 -1.84
C TYR A 22 12.11 7.07 -1.92
N GLU A 23 13.37 7.46 -2.14
CA GLU A 23 13.77 8.85 -2.39
C GLU A 23 13.18 9.40 -3.69
N ARG A 24 13.19 8.59 -4.75
CA ARG A 24 12.54 8.96 -6.02
C ARG A 24 11.04 9.09 -5.85
N LEU A 25 10.41 8.17 -5.12
CA LEU A 25 8.97 8.22 -4.85
C LEU A 25 8.61 9.47 -4.02
N GLN A 26 9.40 9.80 -2.99
CA GLN A 26 9.29 11.04 -2.23
C GLN A 26 9.33 12.26 -3.14
N SER A 27 10.33 12.33 -4.01
CA SER A 27 10.50 13.44 -4.98
C SER A 27 9.30 13.59 -5.93
N VAL A 28 8.63 12.48 -6.28
CA VAL A 28 7.41 12.51 -7.11
C VAL A 28 6.21 13.01 -6.29
N ILE A 29 6.06 12.57 -5.04
CA ILE A 29 4.99 13.01 -4.14
C ILE A 29 5.10 14.52 -3.88
N GLU A 30 6.30 15.05 -3.69
CA GLU A 30 6.54 16.48 -3.45
C GLU A 30 6.15 17.39 -4.60
N LYS A 31 6.22 16.87 -5.84
CA LYS A 31 5.76 17.60 -7.04
C LYS A 31 4.24 17.68 -7.14
N CYS A 32 3.50 16.84 -6.40
CA CYS A 32 2.06 16.86 -6.41
C CYS A 32 1.52 18.01 -5.54
N PRO A 33 0.65 18.90 -6.07
CA PRO A 33 0.07 19.96 -5.27
C PRO A 33 -0.71 19.40 -4.07
N ARG A 34 -0.33 19.80 -2.84
CA ARG A 34 -0.97 19.31 -1.59
C ARG A 34 -2.48 19.59 -1.52
N LYS A 35 -2.97 20.57 -2.28
CA LYS A 35 -4.40 20.92 -2.35
C LYS A 35 -5.23 19.93 -3.17
N ASP A 36 -4.58 19.20 -4.07
CA ASP A 36 -5.22 18.26 -4.99
C ASP A 36 -5.31 16.85 -4.36
N LEU A 37 -6.28 16.07 -4.84
CA LEU A 37 -6.34 14.64 -4.55
C LEU A 37 -5.11 13.94 -5.14
N THR A 38 -4.38 13.20 -4.32
CA THR A 38 -3.28 12.33 -4.76
C THR A 38 -3.58 10.91 -4.34
N ILE A 39 -3.56 10.00 -5.32
CA ILE A 39 -3.67 8.55 -5.12
C ILE A 39 -2.33 7.92 -5.48
N LEU A 40 -1.73 7.19 -4.55
CA LEU A 40 -0.59 6.32 -4.81
C LEU A 40 -1.10 4.88 -4.84
N MET A 41 -0.68 4.10 -5.82
CA MET A 41 -1.07 2.71 -5.95
C MET A 41 0.02 1.82 -6.55
N GLY A 42 -0.10 0.52 -6.30
CA GLY A 42 0.72 -0.49 -6.97
C GLY A 42 1.25 -1.55 -6.02
N ASP A 43 2.14 -2.37 -6.56
CA ASP A 43 2.81 -3.44 -5.81
C ASP A 43 4.02 -2.85 -5.10
N LEU A 44 3.92 -2.71 -3.79
CA LEU A 44 4.97 -2.12 -2.97
C LEU A 44 5.84 -3.17 -2.29
N LYS A 45 5.53 -4.47 -2.46
CA LYS A 45 6.21 -5.56 -1.74
C LYS A 45 6.29 -5.30 -0.22
N ALA A 46 5.34 -4.53 0.31
CA ALA A 46 5.36 -3.97 1.65
C ALA A 46 4.23 -4.58 2.49
N LYS A 47 4.57 -5.06 3.69
CA LYS A 47 3.63 -5.42 4.74
C LYS A 47 3.87 -4.47 5.90
N VAL A 48 2.91 -3.62 6.25
CA VAL A 48 3.06 -2.60 7.29
C VAL A 48 2.71 -3.08 8.71
N GLY A 49 2.22 -4.30 8.88
CA GLY A 49 1.77 -4.89 10.14
C GLY A 49 0.46 -4.30 10.70
N ILE A 50 -0.04 -4.97 11.75
CA ILE A 50 -1.22 -4.52 12.51
C ILE A 50 -0.88 -3.49 13.59
N ASP A 51 0.37 -3.42 14.01
CA ASP A 51 0.83 -2.42 14.98
C ASP A 51 0.91 -1.06 14.28
N ASN A 52 0.08 -0.14 14.74
CA ASN A 52 -0.01 1.21 14.22
C ASN A 52 0.49 2.25 15.23
N THR A 53 1.21 1.84 16.27
CA THR A 53 1.76 2.76 17.27
C THR A 53 2.66 3.80 16.60
N GLY A 54 2.34 5.09 16.76
CA GLY A 54 3.04 6.20 16.08
C GLY A 54 2.59 6.47 14.64
N TYR A 55 1.70 5.65 14.07
CA TYR A 55 1.14 5.77 12.73
C TYR A 55 -0.40 5.80 12.74
N GLU A 56 -1.04 6.03 13.87
CA GLU A 56 -2.50 5.90 14.07
C GLU A 56 -3.30 6.81 13.13
N ASP A 57 -2.68 7.91 12.71
CA ASP A 57 -3.24 8.91 11.81
C ASP A 57 -3.36 8.45 10.35
N ILE A 58 -2.57 7.45 9.96
CA ILE A 58 -2.44 6.98 8.57
C ILE A 58 -2.69 5.48 8.41
N MET A 59 -2.60 4.71 9.49
CA MET A 59 -2.69 3.25 9.49
C MET A 59 -3.87 2.77 10.35
N GLY A 60 -4.65 1.87 9.77
CA GLY A 60 -5.56 1.01 10.53
C GLY A 60 -4.87 -0.27 11.01
N ARG A 61 -5.65 -1.18 11.60
CA ARG A 61 -5.16 -2.41 12.26
C ARG A 61 -5.63 -3.68 11.54
N HIS A 62 -5.89 -3.59 10.24
CA HIS A 62 -6.55 -4.65 9.49
C HIS A 62 -5.68 -5.34 8.45
N GLU A 63 -4.36 -5.10 8.41
CA GLU A 63 -3.49 -5.78 7.47
C GLU A 63 -3.36 -7.29 7.72
N LEU A 64 -2.86 -8.00 6.71
CA LEU A 64 -2.41 -9.38 6.80
C LEU A 64 -0.89 -9.46 6.99
N GLY A 65 -0.47 -10.10 8.09
CA GLY A 65 0.92 -10.45 8.34
C GLY A 65 1.68 -9.43 9.20
N GLU A 66 2.96 -9.73 9.42
CA GLU A 66 3.86 -8.90 10.21
C GLU A 66 4.59 -7.87 9.34
N ARG A 67 5.02 -6.78 9.98
CA ARG A 67 5.72 -5.70 9.29
C ARG A 67 7.05 -6.20 8.74
N ASN A 68 7.32 -5.95 7.46
CA ASN A 68 8.62 -6.18 6.85
C ASN A 68 9.38 -4.86 6.64
N GLU A 69 10.64 -4.93 6.23
CA GLU A 69 11.48 -3.73 6.01
C GLU A 69 10.88 -2.78 4.98
N ASN A 70 10.37 -3.30 3.87
CA ASN A 70 9.64 -2.49 2.90
C ASN A 70 8.41 -1.81 3.53
N GLY A 71 7.70 -2.50 4.42
CA GLY A 71 6.59 -1.97 5.19
C GLY A 71 6.99 -0.81 6.10
N GLU A 72 8.11 -0.93 6.80
CA GLU A 72 8.64 0.12 7.65
C GLU A 72 8.98 1.38 6.84
N ARG A 73 9.76 1.23 5.75
CA ARG A 73 10.10 2.33 4.84
C ARG A 73 8.86 2.99 4.26
N PHE A 74 7.90 2.16 3.87
CA PHE A 74 6.65 2.62 3.29
C PHE A 74 5.75 3.35 4.31
N ALA A 75 5.62 2.84 5.53
CA ALA A 75 4.86 3.49 6.61
C ALA A 75 5.47 4.85 6.98
N ASN A 76 6.80 4.94 7.03
CA ASN A 76 7.54 6.18 7.29
C ASN A 76 7.30 7.23 6.18
N LEU A 77 7.37 6.82 4.91
CA LEU A 77 7.02 7.69 3.77
C LEU A 77 5.58 8.22 3.90
N CYS A 78 4.63 7.35 4.25
CA CYS A 78 3.23 7.74 4.40
C CYS A 78 3.00 8.69 5.58
N ALA A 79 3.62 8.43 6.73
CA ALA A 79 3.54 9.30 7.89
C ALA A 79 4.09 10.70 7.57
N PHE A 80 5.27 10.76 6.96
CA PHE A 80 5.91 12.02 6.56
C PHE A 80 5.02 12.87 5.63
N ASN A 81 4.40 12.23 4.65
CA ASN A 81 3.57 12.91 3.65
C ASN A 81 2.08 13.01 4.01
N LYS A 82 1.67 12.54 5.19
CA LYS A 82 0.26 12.46 5.61
C LYS A 82 -0.60 11.71 4.59
N LEU A 83 -0.15 10.53 4.17
CA LEU A 83 -0.86 9.64 3.26
C LEU A 83 -1.48 8.48 4.05
N VAL A 84 -2.77 8.24 3.88
CA VAL A 84 -3.52 7.18 4.58
C VAL A 84 -3.47 5.89 3.76
N ILE A 85 -3.20 4.76 4.44
CA ILE A 85 -3.11 3.42 3.85
C ILE A 85 -4.50 2.79 3.77
N GLY A 86 -5.08 2.77 2.57
CA GLY A 86 -6.47 2.38 2.35
C GLY A 86 -6.75 0.90 2.64
N GLY A 87 -5.83 0.02 2.26
CA GLY A 87 -6.00 -1.44 2.38
C GLY A 87 -6.12 -1.97 3.81
N ILE A 88 -5.85 -1.14 4.82
CA ILE A 88 -5.73 -1.57 6.22
C ILE A 88 -6.61 -0.78 7.19
N ILE A 89 -7.31 0.26 6.71
CA ILE A 89 -8.27 1.05 7.53
C ILE A 89 -9.66 0.43 7.58
N PHE A 90 -10.06 -0.34 6.58
CA PHE A 90 -11.38 -0.94 6.52
C PHE A 90 -11.37 -2.40 7.01
N PRO A 91 -12.33 -2.79 7.87
CA PRO A 91 -12.47 -4.19 8.27
C PRO A 91 -13.03 -5.01 7.09
N HIS A 92 -12.19 -5.90 6.56
CA HIS A 92 -12.57 -6.83 5.50
C HIS A 92 -12.25 -8.28 5.87
N LYS A 93 -12.97 -9.23 5.27
CA LYS A 93 -12.60 -10.66 5.35
C LYS A 93 -11.25 -10.87 4.67
N ARG A 94 -10.43 -11.83 5.15
CA ARG A 94 -9.11 -12.16 4.59
C ARG A 94 -9.13 -12.28 3.06
N ILE A 95 -10.16 -12.94 2.53
CA ILE A 95 -10.37 -13.12 1.08
C ILE A 95 -10.45 -11.83 0.26
N HIS A 96 -10.70 -10.69 0.89
CA HIS A 96 -10.79 -9.37 0.24
C HIS A 96 -9.57 -8.50 0.51
N LYS A 97 -8.58 -9.02 1.25
CA LYS A 97 -7.33 -8.34 1.62
C LYS A 97 -6.11 -8.93 0.93
N VAL A 98 -6.14 -10.24 0.65
CA VAL A 98 -5.07 -10.92 -0.09
C VAL A 98 -4.96 -10.33 -1.48
N THR A 99 -3.79 -9.81 -1.82
CA THR A 99 -3.48 -9.20 -3.12
C THR A 99 -2.54 -10.05 -3.96
N TRP A 100 -1.83 -11.00 -3.35
CA TRP A 100 -0.92 -11.92 -4.03
C TRP A 100 -0.99 -13.31 -3.42
N ILE A 101 -0.94 -14.33 -4.28
CA ILE A 101 -0.88 -15.74 -3.90
C ILE A 101 0.33 -16.37 -4.58
N SER A 102 1.13 -17.14 -3.84
CA SER A 102 2.28 -17.85 -4.43
C SER A 102 1.82 -18.81 -5.54
N PRO A 103 2.66 -19.09 -6.55
CA PRO A 103 2.30 -20.06 -7.61
C PRO A 103 1.92 -21.45 -7.08
N GLY A 104 2.46 -21.85 -5.91
CA GLY A 104 2.12 -23.09 -5.23
C GLY A 104 0.85 -23.03 -4.36
N HIS A 105 0.16 -21.89 -4.30
CA HIS A 105 -1.03 -21.65 -3.48
C HIS A 105 -0.83 -21.87 -1.96
N THR A 106 0.41 -21.78 -1.50
CA THR A 106 0.79 -22.01 -0.09
C THR A 106 0.89 -20.73 0.72
N THR A 107 1.15 -19.60 0.06
CA THR A 107 1.42 -18.32 0.71
C THR A 107 0.50 -17.25 0.15
N GLU A 108 -0.10 -16.46 1.03
CA GLU A 108 -0.94 -15.32 0.68
C GLU A 108 -0.36 -14.06 1.32
N ASN A 109 -0.31 -12.96 0.56
CA ASN A 109 0.22 -11.69 1.04
C ASN A 109 -0.71 -10.53 0.65
N GLN A 110 -0.64 -9.46 1.44
CA GLN A 110 -1.19 -8.15 1.12
C GLN A 110 -0.01 -7.20 0.87
N ILE A 111 0.34 -7.02 -0.40
CA ILE A 111 1.54 -6.27 -0.85
C ILE A 111 1.23 -5.21 -1.90
N ASP A 112 0.03 -5.27 -2.47
CA ASP A 112 -0.52 -4.22 -3.32
C ASP A 112 -1.39 -3.31 -2.48
N HIS A 113 -1.17 -2.01 -2.59
CA HIS A 113 -1.84 -1.07 -1.73
C HIS A 113 -2.24 0.19 -2.47
N ASN A 114 -3.27 0.84 -1.94
CA ASN A 114 -3.74 2.14 -2.39
C ASN A 114 -3.70 3.13 -1.23
N TYR A 115 -3.28 4.35 -1.52
CA TYR A 115 -3.15 5.42 -0.55
C TYR A 115 -3.80 6.69 -1.05
N ILE A 116 -4.26 7.50 -0.11
CA ILE A 116 -4.87 8.79 -0.36
C ILE A 116 -4.30 9.82 0.59
N ASN A 117 -4.09 11.05 0.14
CA ASN A 117 -3.69 12.11 1.05
C ASN A 117 -4.77 12.35 2.13
N LYS A 118 -4.32 12.52 3.39
CA LYS A 118 -5.17 12.55 4.60
C LYS A 118 -6.33 13.53 4.50
N LYS A 119 -6.15 14.66 3.81
CA LYS A 119 -7.20 15.66 3.52
C LYS A 119 -8.43 15.03 2.86
N PHE A 120 -8.24 14.10 1.94
CA PHE A 120 -9.30 13.43 1.18
C PHE A 120 -9.63 12.05 1.72
N ARG A 121 -9.09 11.62 2.87
CA ARG A 121 -9.32 10.26 3.41
C ARG A 121 -10.79 9.86 3.51
N ARG A 122 -11.69 10.82 3.73
CA ARG A 122 -13.13 10.60 3.86
C ARG A 122 -13.83 10.32 2.53
N THR A 123 -13.17 10.54 1.40
CA THR A 123 -13.70 10.20 0.07
C THR A 123 -13.38 8.77 -0.33
N MET A 124 -12.57 8.06 0.45
CA MET A 124 -12.31 6.63 0.27
C MET A 124 -13.33 5.87 1.12
N GLU A 125 -14.12 5.02 0.47
CA GLU A 125 -15.19 4.24 1.09
C GLU A 125 -14.78 2.79 1.33
N GLY A 126 -13.78 2.29 0.60
CA GLY A 126 -13.22 0.96 0.81
C GLY A 126 -12.07 0.61 -0.12
N VAL A 127 -11.19 -0.28 0.34
CA VAL A 127 -10.14 -0.87 -0.50
C VAL A 127 -10.17 -2.38 -0.34
N LYS A 128 -10.43 -3.09 -1.44
CA LYS A 128 -10.58 -4.55 -1.42
C LYS A 128 -10.14 -5.20 -2.72
N THR A 129 -9.81 -6.47 -2.64
CA THR A 129 -9.52 -7.28 -3.83
C THR A 129 -10.80 -7.82 -4.48
N ARG A 130 -10.82 -7.83 -5.81
CA ARG A 130 -11.87 -8.43 -6.64
C ARG A 130 -11.42 -9.81 -7.12
N ARG A 131 -11.52 -10.81 -6.24
CA ARG A 131 -11.13 -12.20 -6.55
C ARG A 131 -11.82 -12.83 -7.76
N GLY A 132 -13.03 -12.37 -8.10
CA GLY A 132 -13.77 -12.88 -9.27
C GLY A 132 -13.24 -12.36 -10.61
N ALA A 133 -12.33 -11.37 -10.61
CA ALA A 133 -11.70 -10.89 -11.82
C ALA A 133 -10.48 -11.76 -12.14
N ASN A 134 -10.52 -12.48 -13.27
CA ASN A 134 -9.36 -13.16 -13.78
C ASN A 134 -8.48 -12.16 -14.54
N ILE A 135 -7.23 -11.97 -14.07
CA ILE A 135 -6.25 -11.07 -14.69
C ILE A 135 -4.99 -11.79 -15.16
N ALA A 136 -5.00 -13.14 -15.22
CA ALA A 136 -3.86 -13.96 -15.62
C ALA A 136 -2.55 -13.63 -14.86
N SER A 137 -2.65 -13.37 -13.56
CA SER A 137 -1.54 -13.09 -12.66
C SER A 137 -1.75 -13.81 -11.33
N ASP A 138 -0.65 -14.04 -10.63
CA ASP A 138 -0.57 -14.40 -9.22
C ASP A 138 -1.07 -13.30 -8.26
N HIS A 139 -1.27 -12.07 -8.77
CA HIS A 139 -1.93 -10.99 -8.07
C HIS A 139 -3.46 -10.98 -8.28
N HIS A 140 -4.17 -10.41 -7.31
CA HIS A 140 -5.59 -10.08 -7.42
C HIS A 140 -5.77 -8.58 -7.69
N LEU A 141 -6.75 -8.25 -8.52
CA LEU A 141 -7.12 -6.86 -8.78
C LEU A 141 -7.58 -6.17 -7.49
N VAL A 142 -6.86 -5.12 -7.09
CA VAL A 142 -7.24 -4.26 -5.96
C VAL A 142 -8.11 -3.10 -6.46
N VAL A 143 -9.19 -2.82 -5.76
CA VAL A 143 -10.13 -1.74 -6.09
C VAL A 143 -10.33 -0.84 -4.89
N THR A 144 -10.24 0.46 -5.15
CA THR A 144 -10.60 1.54 -4.24
C THR A 144 -11.93 2.13 -4.68
N ASN A 145 -12.89 2.23 -3.77
CA ASN A 145 -14.15 2.93 -3.95
C ASN A 145 -14.12 4.25 -3.19
#